data_AF-A0AAP3A4I0-F1
#
_entry.id   AF-A0AAP3A4I0-F1
#
_cell.length_a   1.000
_cell.length_b   1.000
_cell.length_c   1.000
_cell.angle_alpha   90.00
_cell.angle_beta   90.00
_cell.angle_gamma   90.00
#
_symmetry.space_group_name_H-M   'P 1'
#
loop_
_entity.id
_entity.type
_entity.pdbx_description
1 polymer ?
#
loop_
_entity_poly.entity_id
_entity_poly.type
_entity_poly.pdbx_seq_one_letter_code
_entity_poly.pdbx_strand_id
1 'polypeptide(L)' 'VDMADVSYVEGTLRIAPKGFGFVEDTFVPPFVIGNLKNETKVRALRIMSWDKSKARHNWKAIKLTELNFNEY' A
#
# COMPACT_ATOMS: atom_id res chain seq x y z
N VAL A 1 -17.37 -12.17 -4.02
CA VAL A 1 -16.16 -13.01 -3.98
C VAL A 1 -15.22 -12.36 -2.99
N ASP A 2 -15.10 -12.93 -1.80
CA ASP A 2 -14.14 -12.48 -0.80
C ASP A 2 -12.85 -13.27 -1.08
N MET A 3 -11.89 -12.65 -1.76
CA MET A 3 -10.61 -13.28 -2.03
C MET A 3 -9.73 -13.04 -0.80
N ALA A 4 -9.53 -14.05 0.04
CA ALA A 4 -8.73 -13.93 1.26
C ALA A 4 -7.31 -13.35 1.01
N ASP A 5 -6.80 -13.51 -0.21
CA ASP A 5 -5.47 -13.07 -0.62
C ASP A 5 -5.45 -11.73 -1.38
N VAL A 6 -6.60 -11.08 -1.62
CA VAL A 6 -6.68 -9.78 -2.32
C VAL A 6 -7.69 -8.88 -1.61
N SER A 7 -7.26 -7.69 -1.18
CA SER A 7 -8.11 -6.77 -0.43
C SER A 7 -7.77 -5.31 -0.73
N TYR A 8 -8.63 -4.40 -0.32
CA TYR A 8 -8.35 -2.97 -0.29
C TYR A 8 -8.11 -2.52 1.16
N VAL A 9 -7.22 -1.54 1.33
CA VAL A 9 -7.05 -0.82 2.60
C VAL A 9 -6.91 0.67 2.30
N GLU A 10 -7.55 1.51 3.11
CA GLU A 10 -7.40 2.95 3.05
C GLU A 10 -6.58 3.43 4.22
N GLY A 11 -5.77 4.46 4.00
CA GLY A 11 -4.94 5.03 5.06
C GLY A 11 -4.00 6.10 4.52
N THR A 12 -3.11 6.55 5.40
CA THR A 12 -2.08 7.53 5.05
C THR A 12 -0.83 6.82 4.55
N LEU A 13 -0.33 7.20 3.37
CA LEU A 13 0.95 6.71 2.87
C LEU A 13 2.10 7.28 3.70
N ARG A 14 2.84 6.41 4.39
CA ARG A 14 4.07 6.76 5.12
C ARG A 14 5.28 6.26 4.37
N ILE A 15 6.04 7.17 3.75
CA ILE A 15 7.26 6.86 2.99
C ILE A 15 8.45 6.81 3.96
N ALA A 16 9.17 5.70 3.91
CA ALA A 16 10.38 5.43 4.67
C ALA A 16 11.65 5.84 3.90
N PRO A 17 12.81 5.94 4.57
CA PRO A 17 14.09 6.08 3.90
C PRO A 17 14.29 4.95 2.88
N LYS A 18 14.85 5.26 1.70
CA LYS A 18 14.94 4.38 0.50
C LYS A 18 13.67 4.28 -0.35
N GLY A 19 12.67 5.10 -0.09
CA GLY A 19 11.54 5.35 -1.00
C GLY A 19 10.45 4.26 -1.01
N PHE A 20 10.54 3.24 -0.15
CA PHE A 20 9.41 2.35 0.12
C PHE A 20 8.51 2.97 1.18
N GLY A 21 7.34 2.39 1.43
CA GLY A 21 6.44 2.93 2.45
C GLY A 21 5.44 1.92 2.97
N PHE A 22 4.51 2.43 3.76
CA PHE A 22 3.41 1.65 4.32
C PHE A 22 2.09 2.41 4.26
N VAL A 23 1.00 1.66 4.08
CA VAL A 23 -0.37 2.10 4.33
C VAL A 23 -0.94 1.10 5.34
N GLU A 24 -1.24 1.56 6.56
CA GLU A 24 -1.55 0.68 7.69
C GLU A 24 -0.47 -0.41 7.88
N ASP A 25 -0.84 -1.69 7.82
CA ASP A 25 0.03 -2.86 7.93
C ASP A 25 0.60 -3.33 6.58
N THR A 26 0.30 -2.62 5.49
CA THR A 26 0.63 -3.04 4.13
C THR A 26 1.92 -2.41 3.64
N PHE A 27 2.88 -3.25 3.25
CA PHE A 27 4.11 -2.80 2.62
C PHE A 27 3.86 -2.27 1.20
N VAL A 28 4.40 -1.10 0.88
CA VAL A 28 4.31 -0.47 -0.44
C VAL A 28 5.70 -0.34 -1.05
N PRO A 29 5.99 -1.07 -2.15
CA PRO A 29 7.25 -0.94 -2.87
C PRO A 29 7.44 0.47 -3.48
N PRO A 30 8.69 0.95 -3.66
CA PRO A 30 8.95 2.27 -4.25
C PRO A 30 8.32 2.49 -5.62
N PHE A 31 8.33 1.47 -6.48
CA PHE A 31 7.74 1.53 -7.82
C PHE A 31 6.20 1.62 -7.79
N VAL A 32 5.55 1.20 -6.71
CA VAL A 32 4.10 1.35 -6.52
C VAL A 32 3.76 2.75 -5.97
N ILE A 33 4.66 3.36 -5.21
CA ILE A 33 4.53 4.74 -4.71
C ILE A 33 4.62 5.74 -5.86
N GLY A 34 5.58 5.56 -6.77
CA GLY A 34 5.78 6.46 -7.91
C GLY A 34 6.05 7.90 -7.45
N ASN A 35 5.18 8.82 -7.85
CA ASN A 35 5.31 10.26 -7.56
C ASN A 35 4.43 10.75 -6.39
N LEU A 36 3.76 9.85 -5.68
CA LEU A 36 2.93 10.22 -4.54
C LEU A 36 3.80 10.82 -3.43
N LYS A 37 3.25 11.82 -2.75
CA LYS A 37 3.92 12.50 -1.65
C LYS A 37 3.77 11.70 -0.36
N ASN A 38 4.72 11.89 0.55
CA ASN A 38 4.56 11.39 1.91
C ASN A 38 3.31 12.03 2.54
N GLU A 39 2.60 11.25 3.36
CA GLU A 39 1.37 11.63 4.05
C GLU A 39 0.13 11.81 3.17
N THR A 40 0.19 11.46 1.87
CA THR A 40 -0.99 11.41 1.00
C THR A 40 -1.98 10.34 1.48
N LYS A 41 -3.28 10.67 1.53
CA LYS A 41 -4.34 9.68 1.77
C LYS A 41 -4.58 8.86 0.51
N VAL A 42 -4.57 7.54 0.66
CA VAL A 42 -4.67 6.61 -0.47
C VAL A 42 -5.55 5.41 -0.14
N ARG A 43 -6.10 4.80 -1.18
CA ARG A 43 -6.59 3.42 -1.17
C ARG A 43 -5.55 2.53 -1.83
N ALA A 44 -5.06 1.53 -1.10
CA ALA A 44 -4.14 0.52 -1.59
C ALA A 44 -4.89 -0.76 -1.99
N LEU A 45 -4.66 -1.25 -3.21
CA LEU A 45 -4.96 -2.64 -3.57
C LEU A 45 -3.78 -3.50 -3.12
N ARG A 46 -4.05 -4.47 -2.26
CA ARG A 46 -3.04 -5.31 -1.62
C ARG A 46 -3.28 -6.79 -1.84
N ILE A 47 -2.19 -7.54 -1.86
CA ILE A 47 -2.19 -8.99 -1.94
C ILE A 47 -1.43 -9.61 -0.76
N MET A 48 -1.85 -10.80 -0.35
CA MET A 48 -1.08 -11.60 0.59
C MET A 48 0.09 -12.25 -0.17
N SER A 49 1.32 -12.02 0.28
CA SER A 49 2.51 -12.55 -0.41
C SER A 49 3.59 -12.99 0.56
N TRP A 50 4.40 -13.98 0.16
CA TRP A 50 5.52 -14.45 0.96
C TRP A 50 6.63 -13.39 1.03
N ASP A 51 6.85 -12.83 2.21
CA ASP A 51 7.95 -11.94 2.51
C ASP A 51 9.17 -12.77 2.92
N LYS A 52 10.12 -12.92 1.99
CA LYS A 52 11.37 -13.67 2.23
C LYS A 52 12.22 -13.08 3.35
N SER A 53 12.17 -11.76 3.56
CA SER A 53 12.98 -11.09 4.59
C SER A 53 12.48 -11.38 6.00
N LYS A 54 11.18 -11.67 6.14
CA LYS A 54 10.51 -11.97 7.42
C LYS A 54 10.09 -13.43 7.56
N ALA A 55 10.37 -14.26 6.54
CA ALA A 55 9.96 -15.67 6.46
C ALA A 55 8.47 -15.89 6.82
N ARG A 56 7.58 -15.01 6.34
CA ARG A 56 6.14 -15.08 6.61
C ARG A 56 5.31 -14.45 5.49
N HIS A 57 4.04 -14.81 5.40
CA HIS A 57 3.09 -14.08 4.56
C HIS A 57 2.83 -12.70 5.14
N ASN A 58 2.79 -11.70 4.28
CA ASN A 58 2.52 -10.32 4.65
C ASN A 58 1.81 -9.56 3.53
N TRP A 59 1.08 -8.51 3.90
CA TRP A 59 0.38 -7.66 2.95
C TRP A 59 1.37 -6.81 2.13
N LYS A 60 1.21 -6.87 0.81
CA LYS A 60 1.96 -6.08 -0.15
C LYS A 60 1.02 -5.34 -1.09
N ALA A 61 1.18 -4.02 -1.19
CA ALA A 61 0.44 -3.22 -2.15
C ALA A 61 0.96 -3.45 -3.57
N ILE A 62 0.03 -3.53 -4.52
CA ILE A 62 0.31 -3.65 -5.96
C ILE A 62 -0.19 -2.43 -6.73
N LYS A 63 -1.08 -1.61 -6.14
CA LYS A 63 -1.55 -0.34 -6.70
C LYS A 63 -1.96 0.62 -5.57
N LEU A 64 -1.68 1.91 -5.75
CA LEU A 64 -2.24 2.99 -4.95
C LEU A 64 -3.21 3.83 -5.79
N THR A 65 -4.26 4.34 -5.15
CA THR A 65 -5.18 5.35 -5.68
C THR A 65 -5.26 6.48 -4.67
N GLU A 66 -4.92 7.69 -5.08
CA GLU A 66 -5.04 8.87 -4.20
C GLU A 66 -6.52 9.16 -3.90
N LEU A 67 -6.83 9.42 -2.63
CA LEU A 67 -8.16 9.78 -2.18
C LEU A 67 -8.24 11.30 -2.06
N ASN A 68 -8.66 11.96 -3.14
CA ASN A 68 -8.95 13.38 -3.15
C ASN A 68 -10.41 13.60 -2.75
N PHE A 69 -10.66 14.45 -1.74
CA PHE A 69 -12.01 14.79 -1.28
C PHE A 69 -12.73 15.82 -2.17
N ASN A 70 -12.17 16.18 -3.33
CA ASN A 70 -12.79 17.10 -4.27
C ASN A 70 -13.49 16.34 -5.39
N GLU A 71 -14.65 15.77 -5.06
CA GLU A 71 -15.67 15.41 -6.05
C GLU A 71 -17.03 15.97 -5.58
N TYR A 72 -17.16 17.31 -5.57
CA TYR A 72 -18.43 18.05 -5.70
C TYR A 72 -18.16 19.41 -6.32
#